data_AF-A0A2Z2MDA1-F1
#
_entry.id   AF-A0A2Z2MDA1-F1
#
_cell.length_a   1.000
_cell.length_b   1.000
_cell.length_c   1.000
_cell.angle_alpha   90.00
_cell.angle_beta   90.00
_cell.angle_gamma   90.00
#
_symmetry.space_group_name_H-M   'P 1'
#
loop_
_entity.id
_entity.type
_entity.pdbx_description
1 polymer ?
#
loop_
_entity_poly.entity_id
_entity_poly.type
_entity_poly.pdbx_seq_one_letter_code
_entity_poly.pdbx_strand_id
1 'polypeptide(L)'
;MGPEVYPLTREKALHVLGSIEDYGVVSVDVDNAASILDDILDSNSRKLQYARRILDDGNVDKAVLVVRDNEGILVIKMENVVEIRVVVRNYRRLMQDLSLEVG
;
A
#
# COMPACT_ATOMS: atom_id res chain seq x y z
N MET A 1 -10.62 -20.02 2.15
CA MET A 1 -9.68 -19.37 3.10
C MET A 1 -10.11 -17.92 3.24
N GLY A 2 -10.19 -17.40 4.46
CA GLY A 2 -10.53 -15.99 4.69
C GLY A 2 -9.37 -15.07 4.32
N PRO A 3 -9.58 -13.74 4.30
CA PRO A 3 -8.49 -12.78 4.10
C PRO A 3 -7.47 -12.89 5.24
N GLU A 4 -6.19 -13.00 4.91
CA GLU A 4 -5.10 -12.99 5.88
C GLU A 4 -4.58 -11.55 6.02
N VAL A 5 -4.43 -11.06 7.25
CA VAL A 5 -4.03 -9.68 7.52
C VAL A 5 -2.72 -9.67 8.28
N TYR A 6 -1.71 -9.06 7.67
CA TYR A 6 -0.36 -8.95 8.20
C TYR A 6 -0.07 -7.49 8.58
N PRO A 7 0.05 -7.16 9.87
CA PRO A 7 0.44 -5.82 10.28
C PRO A 7 1.87 -5.51 9.85
N LEU A 8 2.09 -4.31 9.33
CA LEU A 8 3.39 -3.81 8.90
C LEU A 8 3.82 -2.65 9.78
N THR A 9 5.12 -2.58 10.07
CA THR A 9 5.72 -1.39 10.65
C THR A 9 5.80 -0.28 9.61
N ARG A 10 5.87 0.98 10.05
CA ARG A 10 6.07 2.14 9.17
C ARG A 10 7.26 1.94 8.24
N GLU A 11 8.39 1.49 8.76
CA GLU A 11 9.61 1.25 7.98
C GLU A 11 9.39 0.21 6.87
N LYS A 12 8.72 -0.91 7.18
CA LYS A 12 8.39 -1.94 6.19
C LYS A 12 7.44 -1.41 5.12
N ALA A 13 6.43 -0.64 5.51
CA ALA A 13 5.47 -0.05 4.57
C ALA A 13 6.13 0.95 3.61
N LEU A 14 7.02 1.82 4.12
CA LEU A 14 7.79 2.76 3.32
C LEU A 14 8.73 2.04 2.36
N HIS A 15 9.46 1.03 2.85
CA HIS A 15 10.36 0.23 2.04
C HIS A 15 9.61 -0.45 0.88
N VAL A 16 8.47 -1.08 1.20
CA VAL A 16 7.62 -1.74 0.22
C VAL A 16 7.10 -0.77 -0.81
N LEU A 17 6.58 0.40 -0.41
CA LEU A 17 6.06 1.39 -1.35
C LEU A 17 7.16 1.92 -2.29
N GLY A 18 8.40 2.01 -1.80
CA GLY A 18 9.57 2.36 -2.61
C GLY A 18 9.83 1.38 -3.74
N SER A 19 9.56 0.09 -3.53
CA SER A 19 9.82 -0.99 -4.51
C SER A 19 8.54 -1.68 -4.99
N ILE A 20 7.37 -1.09 -4.76
CA ILE A 20 6.07 -1.77 -4.95
C ILE A 20 5.82 -2.14 -6.42
N GLU A 21 6.38 -1.34 -7.33
CA GLU A 21 6.30 -1.51 -8.79
C GLU A 21 6.95 -2.84 -9.22
N ASP A 22 7.97 -3.32 -8.51
CA ASP A 22 8.65 -4.60 -8.77
C ASP A 22 7.77 -5.83 -8.48
N TYR A 23 6.67 -5.66 -7.73
CA TYR A 23 5.73 -6.74 -7.40
C TYR A 23 4.51 -6.80 -8.35
N GLY A 24 4.51 -6.00 -9.42
CA GLY A 24 3.42 -5.99 -10.40
C GLY A 24 2.16 -5.36 -9.83
N VAL A 25 2.17 -4.03 -9.73
CA VAL A 25 1.03 -3.21 -9.30
C VAL A 25 -0.12 -3.35 -10.28
N VAL A 26 -1.28 -3.77 -9.78
CA VAL A 26 -2.53 -3.92 -10.53
C VAL A 26 -3.32 -2.61 -10.47
N SER A 27 -3.51 -2.07 -9.27
CA SER A 27 -4.20 -0.81 -9.04
C SER A 27 -3.60 -0.06 -7.87
N VAL A 28 -3.73 1.27 -7.92
CA VAL A 28 -3.40 2.18 -6.83
C VAL A 28 -4.60 3.07 -6.60
N ASP A 29 -5.07 3.11 -5.36
CA ASP A 29 -6.12 4.00 -4.91
C ASP A 29 -5.57 4.83 -3.75
N VAL A 30 -5.79 6.14 -3.83
CA VAL A 30 -5.39 7.08 -2.79
C VAL A 30 -6.61 7.90 -2.44
N ASP A 31 -7.26 7.52 -1.36
CA ASP A 31 -8.40 8.24 -0.81
C ASP A 31 -7.85 9.30 0.16
N ASN A 32 -8.20 10.56 -0.07
CA ASN A 32 -7.81 11.65 0.80
C ASN A 32 -9.07 12.40 1.25
N ALA A 33 -9.47 12.18 2.51
CA ALA A 33 -10.62 12.83 3.11
C ALA A 33 -10.48 14.36 3.17
N ALA A 34 -9.24 14.89 3.12
CA ALA A 34 -8.97 16.32 3.11
C ALA A 34 -8.97 16.95 1.71
N SER A 35 -8.92 16.15 0.64
CA SER A 35 -8.89 16.65 -0.74
C SER A 35 -9.40 15.62 -1.73
N ILE A 36 -10.35 16.01 -2.60
CA ILE A 36 -10.83 15.16 -3.69
C ILE A 36 -9.69 15.00 -4.71
N LEU A 37 -9.01 13.85 -4.68
CA LEU A 37 -7.88 13.52 -5.57
C LEU A 37 -8.27 12.63 -6.75
N ASP A 38 -9.46 12.02 -6.69
CA ASP A 38 -9.94 11.00 -7.63
C ASP A 38 -9.89 11.42 -9.11
N ASP A 39 -10.12 12.69 -9.44
CA ASP A 39 -10.18 13.16 -10.83
C ASP A 39 -8.82 13.63 -11.42
N ILE A 40 -7.78 13.87 -10.60
CA ILE A 40 -6.54 14.54 -11.07
C ILE A 40 -5.41 13.54 -11.37
N LEU A 41 -5.45 12.35 -10.77
CA LEU A 41 -4.40 11.33 -10.88
C LEU A 41 -4.87 10.13 -11.71
N ASP A 42 -5.02 10.34 -13.02
CA ASP A 42 -5.51 9.34 -13.98
C ASP A 42 -4.62 8.08 -14.12
N SER A 43 -3.39 8.10 -13.60
CA SER A 43 -2.43 7.01 -13.78
C SER A 43 -1.89 6.48 -12.45
N ASN A 44 -1.81 5.15 -12.34
CA ASN A 44 -1.25 4.44 -11.18
C ASN A 44 0.12 5.01 -10.76
N SER A 45 1.02 5.31 -11.71
CA SER A 45 2.34 5.88 -11.41
C SER A 45 2.27 7.25 -10.73
N ARG A 46 1.30 8.11 -11.12
CA ARG A 46 1.10 9.42 -10.49
C ARG A 46 0.52 9.29 -9.08
N LYS A 47 -0.46 8.39 -8.91
CA LYS A 47 -1.01 8.04 -7.59
C LYS A 47 0.08 7.51 -6.66
N LEU A 48 0.97 6.68 -7.18
CA LEU A 48 2.10 6.12 -6.43
C LEU A 48 3.11 7.20 -6.02
N GLN A 49 3.48 8.09 -6.95
CA GLN A 49 4.39 9.20 -6.66
C GLN A 49 3.81 10.13 -5.58
N TYR A 50 2.51 10.41 -5.68
CA TYR A 50 1.80 11.21 -4.67
C TYR A 50 1.77 10.51 -3.31
N ALA A 51 1.43 9.21 -3.28
CA ALA A 51 1.46 8.39 -2.07
C ALA A 51 2.85 8.40 -1.40
N ARG A 52 3.92 8.21 -2.18
CA ARG A 52 5.31 8.27 -1.68
C ARG A 52 5.63 9.62 -1.05
N ARG A 53 5.23 10.72 -1.70
CA ARG A 53 5.49 12.08 -1.21
C ARG A 53 4.78 12.34 0.12
N ILE A 54 3.48 12.03 0.22
CA ILE A 54 2.76 12.23 1.48
C ILE A 54 3.36 11.36 2.58
N LEU A 55 3.74 10.12 2.28
CA LEU A 55 4.31 9.20 3.26
C LEU A 55 5.69 9.63 3.78
N ASP A 56 6.46 10.34 2.97
CA ASP A 56 7.73 10.95 3.38
C ASP A 56 7.49 12.12 4.34
N ASP A 57 6.53 13.00 4.01
CA ASP A 57 6.17 14.18 4.79
C ASP A 57 5.32 13.87 6.05
N GLY A 58 4.55 12.79 6.04
CA GLY A 58 3.50 12.52 7.03
C GLY A 58 3.77 11.31 7.93
N ASN A 59 2.89 11.13 8.92
CA ASN A 59 3.00 10.02 9.87
C ASN A 59 2.09 8.84 9.48
N VAL A 60 2.66 7.64 9.43
CA VAL A 60 1.91 6.39 9.19
C VAL A 60 1.26 5.98 10.49
N ASP A 61 -0.07 6.06 10.54
CA ASP A 61 -0.87 5.61 11.69
C ASP A 61 -0.99 4.08 11.69
N LYS A 62 -1.29 3.50 10.53
CA LYS A 62 -1.45 2.05 10.38
C LYS A 62 -1.03 1.58 9.00
N ALA A 63 -0.30 0.47 8.94
CA ALA A 63 -0.01 -0.22 7.69
C ALA A 63 -0.31 -1.72 7.83
N VAL A 64 -1.01 -2.28 6.86
CA VAL A 64 -1.33 -3.72 6.82
C VAL A 64 -1.23 -4.24 5.40
N LEU A 65 -0.75 -5.46 5.25
CA LEU A 65 -0.87 -6.23 4.02
C LEU A 65 -2.02 -7.21 4.18
N VAL A 66 -3.02 -7.12 3.31
CA VAL A 66 -4.14 -8.05 3.27
C VAL A 66 -3.95 -8.98 2.08
N VAL A 67 -3.84 -10.29 2.33
CA VAL A 67 -3.77 -11.29 1.26
C VAL A 67 -5.17 -11.88 1.09
N ARG A 68 -5.73 -11.73 -0.11
CA ARG A 68 -7.06 -12.22 -0.46
C ARG A 68 -7.12 -12.55 -1.94
N ASP A 69 -7.83 -13.63 -2.30
CA ASP A 69 -8.08 -13.98 -3.71
C ASP A 69 -6.80 -14.09 -4.57
N ASN A 70 -5.69 -14.52 -3.96
CA ASN A 70 -4.35 -14.64 -4.58
C ASN A 70 -3.75 -13.27 -5.00
N GLU A 71 -4.18 -12.19 -4.36
CA GLU A 71 -3.64 -10.85 -4.49
C GLU A 71 -3.21 -10.31 -3.11
N GLY A 72 -2.25 -9.39 -3.15
CA GLY A 72 -1.79 -8.65 -1.97
C GLY A 72 -2.32 -7.23 -2.03
N ILE A 73 -3.03 -6.81 -1.00
CA ILE A 73 -3.58 -5.47 -0.88
C ILE A 73 -2.83 -4.78 0.26
N LEU A 74 -1.90 -3.91 -0.09
CA LEU A 74 -1.23 -3.05 0.86
C LEU A 74 -2.16 -1.89 1.21
N VAL A 75 -2.51 -1.76 2.48
CA VAL A 75 -3.32 -0.65 2.99
C VAL A 75 -2.49 0.16 3.98
N ILE A 76 -2.29 1.43 3.68
CA ILE A 76 -1.57 2.38 4.53
C ILE A 76 -2.51 3.52 4.88
N LYS A 77 -2.69 3.78 6.16
CA LYS A 77 -3.50 4.89 6.69
C LYS A 77 -2.59 5.92 7.36
N MET A 78 -2.85 7.17 7.06
CA MET A 78 -2.13 8.32 7.61
C MET A 78 -3.10 9.28 8.28
N GLU A 79 -2.85 9.55 9.56
CA GLU A 79 -3.52 10.58 10.39
C GLU A 79 -5.03 10.75 10.16
N ASN A 80 -5.77 9.66 9.92
CA ASN A 80 -7.21 9.63 9.61
C ASN A 80 -7.66 10.48 8.41
N VAL A 81 -6.74 10.96 7.59
CA VAL A 81 -7.05 11.81 6.42
C VAL A 81 -6.69 11.15 5.10
N VAL A 82 -5.70 10.26 5.05
CA VAL A 82 -5.29 9.60 3.80
C VAL A 82 -5.28 8.09 3.98
N GLU A 83 -5.95 7.38 3.07
CA GLU A 83 -5.86 5.93 2.89
C GLU A 83 -5.26 5.62 1.52
N ILE A 84 -4.11 4.95 1.52
CA ILE A 84 -3.45 4.45 0.32
C ILE A 84 -3.70 2.95 0.25
N ARG A 85 -4.25 2.49 -0.87
CA ARG A 85 -4.46 1.09 -1.18
C ARG A 85 -3.72 0.72 -2.46
N VAL A 86 -2.84 -0.27 -2.37
CA VAL A 86 -2.11 -0.78 -3.54
C VAL A 86 -2.37 -2.27 -3.69
N VAL A 87 -2.88 -2.67 -4.84
CA VAL A 87 -3.09 -4.07 -5.18
C VAL A 87 -1.89 -4.56 -5.97
N VAL A 88 -1.26 -5.64 -5.52
CA VAL A 88 -0.11 -6.28 -6.16
C VAL A 88 -0.40 -7.73 -6.50
N ARG A 89 0.11 -8.16 -7.64
CA ARG A 89 -0.04 -9.55 -8.10
C ARG A 89 0.96 -10.49 -7.44
N ASN A 90 2.22 -10.07 -7.27
CA ASN A 90 3.27 -10.90 -6.68
C ASN A 90 3.37 -10.72 -5.15
N TYR A 91 2.26 -10.91 -4.45
CA TYR A 91 2.21 -10.78 -2.99
C TYR A 91 3.15 -11.75 -2.26
N ARG A 92 3.39 -12.94 -2.83
CA ARG A 92 4.31 -13.94 -2.25
C ARG A 92 5.75 -13.43 -2.16
N ARG A 93 6.22 -12.76 -3.22
CA ARG A 93 7.56 -12.14 -3.24
C ARG A 93 7.63 -11.01 -2.22
N LEU A 94 6.59 -10.17 -2.18
CA LEU A 94 6.49 -9.10 -1.20
C LEU A 94 6.49 -9.62 0.25
N MET A 95 5.80 -10.72 0.54
CA MET A 95 5.83 -11.35 1.87
C MET A 95 7.21 -11.90 2.22
N GLN A 96 7.91 -12.51 1.26
CA GLN A 96 9.28 -12.99 1.44
C GLN A 96 10.25 -11.85 1.75
N ASP A 97 10.19 -10.76 0.98
CA ASP A 97 11.04 -9.57 1.20
C ASP A 97 10.75 -8.91 2.56
N LEU A 98 9.50 -8.98 3.01
CA LEU A 98 9.09 -8.48 4.33
C LEU A 98 9.37 -9.46 5.48
N SER A 99 9.85 -10.67 5.18
CA SER A 99 9.99 -11.79 6.13
C SER A 99 8.71 -12.01 6.95
N LEU A 100 7.57 -11.99 6.27
CA LEU A 100 6.27 -12.30 6.88
C LEU A 100 6.05 -13.80 6.80
N GLU A 101 6.02 -14.47 7.95
CA GLU A 101 5.70 -15.89 8.02
C GLU A 101 4.17 -16.08 7.87
N VAL A 102 3.78 -16.99 6.98
CA VAL A 102 2.40 -17.45 6.88
C VAL A 102 2.16 -18.36 8.09
N GLY A 103 1.40 -17.86 9.07
CA GLY A 103 1.06 -18.61 10.29
C GLY A 103 0.05 -19.71 10.04
#